data_AF-A0A2V7YTQ3-F1
#
_entry.id   AF-A0A2V7YTQ3-F1
#
_cell.length_a   1.000
_cell.length_b   1.000
_cell.length_c   1.000
_cell.angle_alpha   90.00
_cell.angle_beta   90.00
_cell.angle_gamma   90.00
#
_symmetry.space_group_name_H-M   'P 1'
#
loop_
_entity.id
_entity.type
_entity.pdbx_description
1 polymer ?
#
loop_
_entity_poly.entity_id
_entity_poly.type
_entity_poly.pdbx_seq_one_letter_code
_entity_poly.pdbx_strand_id
1 'polypeptide(L)'
;MCLGVFGTASPGFAADRANGDVISQLQSQGWTIVNDGVLKRELRAGEVEYFVFGVKGFTWKLDDLRMQYRRLEIAYRATPTAELKAAIANHRKEIGSTMRMIQRARSAEQQGLADLPKDSCQINFNYDAAASWKTGVQGVWAEGKAGFSATCPGFAGEVYAYAYAQVTVNGGPVTKTLTDGPRSGANVSAYAYADLNGGSPCESYAYASMTSSNLYPSSYSKAADNTLCPPQNLAVSITSGSTLVDLRTVTCKSVTWTAAGSGGTGVYISYTWTFDGYAYATTTTGSYTTTICRGDWSGGFTLGVTVKDSSNATASTSRWVSVLEPTCSDPCLCGLVSTNKYVQPICP
;
A
#
# COMPACT_ATOMS: atom_id res chain seq x y z
N MET A 1 0.39 17.07 -2.22
CA MET A 1 1.07 18.30 -1.77
C MET A 1 2.19 17.87 -0.84
N CYS A 2 3.37 17.61 -1.37
CA CYS A 2 4.53 17.19 -0.57
C CYS A 2 5.10 18.46 0.07
N LEU A 3 4.95 18.60 1.39
CA LEU A 3 5.82 19.49 2.15
C LEU A 3 7.23 18.88 2.04
N GLY A 4 7.97 19.31 1.02
CA GLY A 4 9.42 19.17 1.04
C GLY A 4 9.89 19.98 2.22
N VAL A 5 10.17 19.31 3.34
CA VAL A 5 10.98 19.89 4.40
C VAL A 5 12.35 20.06 3.78
N PHE A 6 12.55 21.20 3.11
CA PHE A 6 13.88 21.72 2.88
C PHE A 6 14.43 22.01 4.27
N GLY A 7 15.04 20.99 4.87
CA GLY A 7 16.02 21.17 5.91
C GLY A 7 17.19 21.93 5.30
N THR A 8 16.99 23.22 5.00
CA THR A 8 18.08 24.15 5.18
C THR A 8 18.31 24.10 6.69
N ALA A 9 19.23 23.22 7.11
CA ALA A 9 19.99 23.54 8.30
C ALA A 9 20.66 24.86 7.95
N SER A 10 19.98 25.96 8.23
CA SER A 10 20.64 27.24 8.34
C SER A 10 21.88 26.97 9.19
N PRO A 11 23.05 27.54 8.86
CA PRO A 11 24.20 27.51 9.75
C PRO A 11 23.87 28.01 11.19
N GLY A 12 22.64 28.51 11.43
CA GLY A 12 22.00 28.67 12.75
C GLY A 12 22.07 27.48 13.72
N PHE A 13 22.14 26.20 13.30
CA PHE A 13 22.38 25.10 14.27
C PHE A 13 23.78 25.16 14.91
N ALA A 14 24.75 25.80 14.24
CA ALA A 14 26.09 26.04 14.77
C ALA A 14 26.17 27.35 15.57
N ALA A 15 25.38 28.37 15.21
CA ALA A 15 25.32 29.65 15.92
C ALA A 15 24.49 29.59 17.23
N ASP A 16 23.45 28.74 17.31
CA ASP A 16 22.59 28.61 18.49
C ASP A 16 23.26 27.91 19.68
N ARG A 17 24.39 27.20 19.48
CA ARG A 17 25.19 26.68 20.61
C ARG A 17 25.76 27.77 21.51
N ALA A 18 25.86 29.01 21.02
CA ALA A 18 26.27 30.14 21.84
C ALA A 18 25.14 30.65 22.78
N ASN A 19 23.88 30.26 22.55
CA ASN A 19 22.71 30.83 23.23
C ASN A 19 21.68 29.83 23.77
N GLY A 20 21.81 28.51 23.55
CA GLY A 20 20.81 27.56 24.06
C GLY A 20 21.14 26.09 23.87
N ASP A 21 20.48 25.27 24.68
CA ASP A 21 20.51 23.81 24.59
C ASP A 21 19.86 23.35 23.26
N VAL A 22 20.69 22.90 22.30
CA VAL A 22 20.24 22.38 20.99
C VAL A 22 19.22 21.25 21.15
N ILE A 23 19.33 20.47 22.22
CA ILE A 23 18.36 19.41 22.52
C ILE A 23 17.00 20.03 22.86
N SER A 24 16.96 21.06 23.70
CA SER A 24 15.74 21.82 23.99
C SER A 24 15.11 22.41 22.72
N GLN A 25 15.92 22.92 21.77
CA GLN A 25 15.42 23.42 20.49
C GLN A 25 14.77 22.29 19.65
N LEU A 26 15.43 21.13 19.53
CA LEU A 26 14.85 19.97 18.85
C LEU A 26 13.57 19.51 19.56
N GLN A 27 13.56 19.46 20.89
CA GLN A 27 12.36 19.09 21.64
C GLN A 27 11.18 20.06 21.38
N SER A 28 11.45 21.35 21.26
CA SER A 28 10.42 22.34 20.87
C SER A 28 9.84 22.11 19.46
N GLN A 29 10.59 21.43 18.59
CA GLN A 29 10.17 21.02 17.25
C GLN A 29 9.50 19.63 17.22
N GLY A 30 9.18 19.06 18.39
CA GLY A 30 8.50 17.77 18.52
C GLY A 30 9.42 16.56 18.56
N TRP A 31 10.73 16.74 18.71
CA TRP A 31 11.66 15.63 18.93
C TRP A 31 11.59 15.11 20.36
N THR A 32 11.69 13.80 20.51
CA THR A 32 11.67 13.11 21.81
C THR A 32 12.94 12.30 21.97
N ILE A 33 13.53 12.32 23.16
CA ILE A 33 14.69 11.48 23.47
C ILE A 33 14.19 10.07 23.72
N VAL A 34 14.60 9.12 22.89
CA VAL A 34 14.21 7.71 23.03
C VAL A 34 15.35 6.84 23.56
N ASN A 35 16.58 7.32 23.43
CA ASN A 35 17.78 6.71 24.00
C ASN A 35 18.87 7.79 24.09
N ASP A 36 19.92 7.52 24.87
CA ASP A 36 21.09 8.40 24.90
C ASP A 36 21.71 8.52 23.51
N GLY A 37 21.82 9.75 23.01
CA GLY A 37 22.32 9.99 21.65
C GLY A 37 21.30 9.73 20.53
N VAL A 38 20.01 9.52 20.86
CA VAL A 38 18.95 9.26 19.88
C VAL A 38 17.72 10.12 20.17
N LEU A 39 17.38 10.99 19.22
CA LEU A 39 16.09 11.65 19.17
C LEU A 39 15.21 11.03 18.09
N LYS A 40 13.90 10.98 18.34
CA LYS A 40 12.87 10.50 17.44
C LYS A 40 11.76 11.54 17.32
N ARG A 41 11.21 11.74 16.14
CA ARG A 41 9.88 12.36 15.98
C ARG A 41 9.00 11.55 15.04
N GLU A 42 7.71 11.58 15.29
CA GLU A 42 6.70 10.99 14.41
C GLU A 42 6.14 12.08 13.53
N LEU A 43 6.15 11.87 12.22
CA LEU A 43 5.64 12.85 11.26
C LEU A 43 4.20 12.55 10.90
N ARG A 44 3.90 11.29 10.63
CA ARG A 44 2.60 10.72 10.28
C ARG A 44 2.54 9.27 10.73
N ALA A 45 1.37 8.64 10.62
CA ALA A 45 1.23 7.21 10.85
C ALA A 45 2.21 6.43 9.96
N GLY A 46 3.10 5.64 10.58
CA GLY A 46 4.13 4.86 9.88
C GLY A 46 5.35 5.67 9.39
N GLU A 47 5.41 6.99 9.59
CA GLU A 47 6.57 7.82 9.23
C GLU A 47 7.32 8.29 10.47
N VAL A 48 8.56 7.80 10.63
CA VAL A 48 9.42 8.12 11.78
C VAL A 48 10.74 8.70 11.30
N GLU A 49 11.19 9.73 12.00
CA GLU A 49 12.48 10.36 11.78
C GLU A 49 13.37 10.21 13.01
N TYR A 50 14.64 9.88 12.79
CA TYR A 50 15.64 9.72 13.82
C TYR A 50 16.81 10.68 13.60
N PHE A 51 17.28 11.26 14.70
CA PHE A 51 18.54 11.97 14.77
C PHE A 51 19.43 11.26 15.77
N VAL A 52 20.61 10.88 15.30
CA VAL A 52 21.55 10.04 16.01
C VAL A 52 22.88 10.78 16.15
N PHE A 53 23.46 10.78 17.35
CA PHE A 53 24.76 11.37 17.63
C PHE A 53 25.50 10.63 18.74
N GLY A 54 26.82 10.78 18.75
CA GLY A 54 27.68 10.14 19.76
C GLY A 54 27.71 8.61 19.67
N VAL A 55 28.49 8.00 20.56
CA VAL A 55 28.77 6.56 20.53
C VAL A 55 27.51 5.74 20.80
N LYS A 56 26.72 6.13 21.80
CA LYS A 56 25.48 5.44 22.17
C LYS A 56 24.46 5.52 21.04
N GLY A 57 24.30 6.69 20.42
CA GLY A 57 23.42 6.87 19.28
C GLY A 57 23.79 5.98 18.09
N PHE A 58 25.05 5.97 17.65
CA PHE A 58 25.44 5.10 16.54
C PHE A 58 25.40 3.61 16.87
N THR A 59 25.56 3.24 18.13
CA THR A 59 25.35 1.85 18.58
C THR A 59 23.88 1.47 18.42
N TRP A 60 22.96 2.36 18.78
CA TRP A 60 21.53 2.16 18.53
C TRP A 60 21.23 2.05 17.03
N LYS A 61 21.77 2.95 16.18
CA LYS A 61 21.61 2.87 14.72
C LYS A 61 22.15 1.55 14.15
N LEU A 62 23.27 1.05 14.67
CA LEU A 62 23.84 -0.23 14.25
C LEU A 62 22.88 -1.40 14.52
N ASP A 63 22.22 -1.40 15.67
CA ASP A 63 21.26 -2.46 16.03
C ASP A 63 19.98 -2.36 15.20
N ASP A 64 19.51 -1.15 14.89
CA ASP A 64 18.41 -0.92 13.94
C ASP A 64 18.75 -1.47 12.53
N LEU A 65 19.92 -1.11 11.99
CA LEU A 65 20.39 -1.63 10.69
C LEU A 65 20.52 -3.15 10.67
N ARG A 66 20.93 -3.78 11.79
CA ARG A 66 20.97 -5.25 11.93
C ARG A 66 19.58 -5.86 11.92
N MET A 67 18.58 -5.20 12.50
CA MET A 67 17.20 -5.63 12.44
C MET A 67 16.68 -5.58 10.99
N GLN A 68 16.92 -4.48 10.28
CA GLN A 68 16.57 -4.34 8.86
C GLN A 68 17.26 -5.41 7.99
N TYR A 69 18.54 -5.65 8.23
CA TYR A 69 19.31 -6.73 7.57
C TYR A 69 18.68 -8.11 7.78
N ARG A 70 18.23 -8.45 9.00
CA ARG A 70 17.56 -9.73 9.27
C ARG A 70 16.24 -9.86 8.50
N ARG A 71 15.45 -8.78 8.38
CA ARG A 71 14.21 -8.78 7.58
C ARG A 71 14.51 -9.09 6.11
N LEU A 72 15.56 -8.48 5.55
CA LEU A 72 16.02 -8.77 4.19
C LEU A 72 16.47 -10.22 4.01
N GLU A 73 17.17 -10.81 4.98
CA GLU A 73 17.55 -12.22 4.92
C GLU A 73 16.35 -13.17 4.94
N ILE A 74 15.34 -12.87 5.78
CA ILE A 74 14.09 -13.64 5.82
C ILE A 74 13.37 -13.55 4.47
N ALA A 75 13.24 -12.33 3.92
CA ALA A 75 12.63 -12.11 2.61
C ALA A 75 13.40 -12.84 1.49
N TYR A 76 14.74 -12.80 1.50
CA TYR A 76 15.57 -13.50 0.52
C TYR A 76 15.44 -15.02 0.61
N ARG A 77 15.30 -15.59 1.82
CA ARG A 77 15.04 -17.04 1.99
C ARG A 77 13.67 -17.45 1.45
N ALA A 78 12.66 -16.59 1.61
CA ALA A 78 11.32 -16.83 1.10
C ALA A 78 11.24 -16.66 -0.43
N THR A 79 11.96 -15.68 -0.99
CA THR A 79 11.91 -15.36 -2.42
C THR A 79 13.27 -14.83 -2.89
N PRO A 80 14.21 -15.71 -3.25
CA PRO A 80 15.55 -15.29 -3.65
C PRO A 80 15.52 -14.49 -4.96
N THR A 81 15.89 -13.21 -4.92
CA THR A 81 16.02 -12.36 -6.11
C THR A 81 17.38 -11.67 -6.15
N ALA A 82 17.83 -11.26 -7.34
CA ALA A 82 19.08 -10.53 -7.50
C ALA A 82 19.05 -9.18 -6.78
N GLU A 83 17.88 -8.55 -6.76
CA GLU A 83 17.58 -7.28 -6.09
C GLU A 83 17.73 -7.41 -4.57
N LEU A 84 17.14 -8.43 -3.96
CA LEU A 84 17.28 -8.68 -2.52
C LEU A 84 18.74 -9.02 -2.16
N LYS A 85 19.44 -9.79 -2.99
CA LYS A 85 20.87 -10.08 -2.79
C LYS A 85 21.70 -8.79 -2.82
N ALA A 86 21.43 -7.88 -3.76
CA ALA A 86 22.08 -6.58 -3.84
C ALA A 86 21.76 -5.70 -2.62
N ALA A 87 20.50 -5.69 -2.18
CA ALA A 87 20.06 -4.93 -1.01
C ALA A 87 20.74 -5.41 0.29
N ILE A 88 20.87 -6.72 0.48
CA ILE A 88 21.62 -7.34 1.57
C ILE A 88 23.08 -6.91 1.54
N ALA A 89 23.72 -6.95 0.36
CA ALA A 89 25.11 -6.53 0.21
C ALA A 89 25.31 -5.04 0.54
N ASN A 90 24.38 -4.17 0.14
CA ASN A 90 24.43 -2.74 0.43
C ASN A 90 24.15 -2.44 1.92
N HIS A 91 23.21 -3.15 2.57
CA HIS A 91 23.01 -3.06 4.02
C HIS A 91 24.27 -3.45 4.81
N ARG A 92 25.00 -4.49 4.38
CA ARG A 92 26.28 -4.86 5.00
C ARG A 92 27.31 -3.73 4.91
N LYS A 93 27.34 -2.99 3.80
CA LYS A 93 28.23 -1.82 3.66
C LYS A 93 27.82 -0.68 4.60
N GLU A 94 26.52 -0.40 4.74
CA GLU A 94 26.00 0.63 5.66
C GLU A 94 26.29 0.26 7.13
N ILE A 95 26.13 -1.01 7.51
CA ILE A 95 26.56 -1.55 8.81
C ILE A 95 28.07 -1.31 9.00
N GLY A 96 28.88 -1.64 7.99
CA GLY A 96 30.31 -1.37 7.97
C GLY A 96 30.66 0.10 8.18
N SER A 97 29.88 1.00 7.59
CA SER A 97 30.07 2.43 7.74
C SER A 97 29.67 2.96 9.11
N THR A 98 28.53 2.51 9.62
CA THR A 98 28.07 2.85 10.98
C THR A 98 29.09 2.42 12.03
N MET A 99 29.74 1.26 11.87
CA MET A 99 30.84 0.86 12.76
C MET A 99 32.05 1.81 12.71
N ARG A 100 32.41 2.34 11.53
CA ARG A 100 33.45 3.39 11.42
C ARG A 100 33.03 4.67 12.11
N MET A 101 31.74 5.03 12.04
CA MET A 101 31.19 6.20 12.71
C MET A 101 31.19 6.06 14.24
N ILE A 102 30.94 4.87 14.78
CA ILE A 102 31.11 4.59 16.21
C ILE A 102 32.55 4.89 16.66
N GLN A 103 33.55 4.45 15.88
CA GLN A 103 34.96 4.72 16.21
C GLN A 103 35.27 6.22 16.17
N ARG A 104 34.80 6.94 15.15
CA ARG A 104 34.97 8.39 15.05
C ARG A 104 34.27 9.14 16.20
N ALA A 105 33.08 8.71 16.58
CA ALA A 105 32.35 9.27 17.72
C ALA A 105 33.13 9.08 19.03
N ARG A 106 33.74 7.90 19.27
CA ARG A 106 34.60 7.67 20.45
C ARG A 106 35.78 8.64 20.47
N SER A 107 36.47 8.80 19.34
CA SER A 107 37.61 9.72 19.27
C SER A 107 37.19 11.17 19.51
N ALA A 108 36.05 11.60 18.96
CA ALA A 108 35.52 12.94 19.17
C ALA A 108 35.14 13.21 20.64
N GLU A 109 34.45 12.25 21.28
CA GLU A 109 34.08 12.33 22.70
C GLU A 109 35.32 12.40 23.62
N GLN A 110 36.36 11.62 23.34
CA GLN A 110 37.63 11.65 24.10
C GLN A 110 38.38 12.97 23.97
N GLN A 111 38.32 13.61 22.80
CA GLN A 111 39.05 14.85 22.54
C GLN A 111 38.29 16.09 23.03
N GLY A 112 37.04 15.95 23.47
CA GLY A 112 36.21 17.08 23.89
C GLY A 112 36.01 18.14 22.80
N LEU A 113 36.23 17.78 21.53
CA LEU A 113 36.18 18.73 20.43
C LEU A 113 34.74 19.25 20.30
N ALA A 114 34.57 20.56 20.39
CA ALA A 114 33.28 21.26 20.31
C ALA A 114 33.28 22.44 19.31
N ASP A 115 34.35 22.63 18.54
CA ASP A 115 34.38 23.64 17.48
C ASP A 115 33.88 23.09 16.12
N LEU A 116 32.61 23.41 15.80
CA LEU A 116 32.18 23.51 14.40
C LEU A 116 32.89 24.72 13.77
N PRO A 117 33.35 24.64 12.52
CA PRO A 117 33.89 25.80 11.84
C PRO A 117 32.81 26.89 11.74
N LYS A 118 33.14 28.04 12.31
CA LYS A 118 32.31 29.23 12.34
C LYS A 118 32.40 29.97 10.98
N ASP A 119 31.22 30.26 10.43
CA ASP A 119 30.89 31.48 9.68
C ASP A 119 30.99 31.53 8.13
N SER A 120 31.38 30.48 7.40
CA SER A 120 31.24 30.50 5.92
C SER A 120 30.74 29.22 5.27
N CYS A 121 30.35 28.22 6.06
CA CYS A 121 30.00 26.92 5.53
C CYS A 121 28.52 26.76 5.23
N GLN A 122 28.19 26.48 3.97
CA GLN A 122 26.86 26.03 3.59
C GLN A 122 26.87 24.51 3.46
N ILE A 123 26.16 23.85 4.37
CA ILE A 123 25.95 22.41 4.37
C ILE A 123 24.46 22.18 4.21
N ASN A 124 24.06 21.59 3.10
CA ASN A 124 22.69 21.20 2.85
C ASN A 124 22.59 19.69 2.91
N PHE A 125 21.51 19.21 3.52
CA PHE A 125 21.16 17.82 3.46
C PHE A 125 19.67 17.67 3.24
N ASN A 126 19.31 16.59 2.57
CA ASN A 126 17.93 16.18 2.46
C ASN A 126 17.87 14.68 2.73
N TYR A 127 16.79 14.27 3.35
CA TYR A 127 16.43 12.88 3.45
C TYR A 127 14.93 12.81 3.52
N ASP A 128 14.35 11.90 2.76
CA ASP A 128 12.93 11.64 2.77
C ASP A 128 12.68 10.16 2.54
N ALA A 129 11.65 9.64 3.18
CA ALA A 129 11.19 8.28 3.02
C ALA A 129 9.67 8.30 3.02
N ALA A 130 9.07 7.64 2.05
CA ALA A 130 7.63 7.51 1.91
C ALA A 130 7.30 6.08 1.53
N ALA A 131 6.26 5.53 2.15
CA ALA A 131 5.73 4.22 1.85
C ALA A 131 4.19 4.30 1.91
N SER A 132 3.51 3.77 0.90
CA SER A 132 2.05 3.81 0.86
C SER A 132 1.48 2.80 -0.14
N TRP A 133 0.17 2.61 -0.09
CA TRP A 133 -0.54 1.94 -1.15
C TRP A 133 -0.76 2.85 -2.36
N LYS A 134 -1.03 2.24 -3.50
CA LYS A 134 -1.36 2.94 -4.75
C LYS A 134 -2.85 3.32 -4.77
N THR A 135 -3.19 4.48 -5.32
CA THR A 135 -4.56 5.02 -5.32
C THR A 135 -5.37 4.70 -6.58
N GLY A 136 -4.71 4.37 -7.70
CA GLY A 136 -5.38 4.08 -8.99
C GLY A 136 -5.37 2.61 -9.42
N VAL A 137 -4.50 1.80 -8.82
CA VAL A 137 -4.36 0.35 -9.06
C VAL A 137 -3.99 -0.29 -7.74
N GLN A 138 -4.30 -1.58 -7.53
CA GLN A 138 -3.84 -2.22 -6.30
C GLN A 138 -2.33 -2.46 -6.34
N GLY A 139 -1.70 -2.18 -5.22
CA GLY A 139 -0.28 -2.32 -5.07
C GLY A 139 0.25 -1.39 -3.99
N VAL A 140 1.56 -1.44 -3.83
CA VAL A 140 2.28 -0.59 -2.88
C VAL A 140 3.52 -0.01 -3.53
N TRP A 141 3.96 1.11 -2.99
CA TRP A 141 5.17 1.76 -3.42
C TRP A 141 5.93 2.27 -2.19
N ALA A 142 7.25 2.37 -2.36
CA ALA A 142 8.18 2.90 -1.39
C ALA A 142 9.21 3.76 -2.12
N GLU A 143 9.59 4.87 -1.51
CA GLU A 143 10.59 5.80 -2.02
C GLU A 143 11.49 6.27 -0.90
N GLY A 144 12.80 6.16 -1.10
CA GLY A 144 13.83 6.73 -0.24
C GLY A 144 14.71 7.69 -1.02
N LYS A 145 14.97 8.87 -0.45
CA LYS A 145 15.82 9.93 -1.01
C LYS A 145 16.78 10.39 0.06
N ALA A 146 18.07 10.50 -0.26
CA ALA A 146 19.04 11.14 0.60
C ALA A 146 19.97 12.02 -0.22
N GLY A 147 20.46 13.10 0.37
CA GLY A 147 21.32 14.07 -0.27
C GLY A 147 22.17 14.79 0.74
N PHE A 148 23.41 15.05 0.35
CA PHE A 148 24.37 15.85 1.08
C PHE A 148 25.13 16.73 0.09
N SER A 149 25.16 18.04 0.37
CA SER A 149 26.04 18.98 -0.31
C SER A 149 26.73 19.89 0.70
N ALA A 150 28.02 20.11 0.51
CA ALA A 150 28.81 21.06 1.29
C ALA A 150 29.68 21.89 0.35
N THR A 151 29.73 23.20 0.60
CA THR A 151 30.61 24.12 -0.15
C THR A 151 32.03 24.16 0.43
N CYS A 152 32.23 23.60 1.63
CA CYS A 152 33.50 23.67 2.34
C CYS A 152 34.44 22.51 2.01
N PRO A 153 35.73 22.79 1.79
CA PRO A 153 36.75 21.76 1.74
C PRO A 153 36.75 20.91 3.02
N GLY A 154 36.88 19.59 2.85
CA GLY A 154 37.01 18.65 3.97
C GLY A 154 35.69 18.15 4.57
N PHE A 155 34.54 18.69 4.16
CA PHE A 155 33.24 18.16 4.55
C PHE A 155 32.77 17.07 3.60
N ALA A 156 32.46 15.91 4.16
CA ALA A 156 31.82 14.83 3.44
C ALA A 156 30.62 14.30 4.23
N GLY A 157 29.59 13.92 3.48
CA GLY A 157 28.47 13.14 3.96
C GLY A 157 28.48 11.79 3.29
N GLU A 158 27.85 10.83 3.94
CA GLU A 158 27.50 9.54 3.40
C GLU A 158 25.98 9.45 3.30
N VAL A 159 25.48 9.07 2.13
CA VAL A 159 24.06 8.95 1.84
C VAL A 159 23.70 7.52 1.50
N TYR A 160 22.53 7.09 1.97
CA TYR A 160 21.98 5.76 1.74
C TYR A 160 20.46 5.86 1.56
N ALA A 161 19.94 5.15 0.55
CA ALA A 161 18.51 5.02 0.31
C ALA A 161 18.13 3.55 0.03
N TYR A 162 16.98 3.16 0.56
CA TYR A 162 16.42 1.81 0.45
C TYR A 162 14.91 1.90 0.28
N ALA A 163 14.39 1.14 -0.68
CA ALA A 163 12.97 0.98 -0.92
C ALA A 163 12.64 -0.49 -1.13
N TYR A 164 11.58 -0.94 -0.47
CA TYR A 164 11.07 -2.30 -0.48
C TYR A 164 9.57 -2.25 -0.73
N ALA A 165 9.12 -3.05 -1.69
CA ALA A 165 7.71 -3.28 -1.97
C ALA A 165 7.48 -4.78 -2.09
N GLN A 166 6.44 -5.27 -1.44
CA GLN A 166 5.97 -6.63 -1.49
C GLN A 166 4.46 -6.64 -1.69
N VAL A 167 4.01 -7.46 -2.63
CA VAL A 167 2.60 -7.79 -2.82
C VAL A 167 2.50 -9.29 -3.02
N THR A 168 1.42 -9.91 -2.56
CA THR A 168 1.12 -11.31 -2.97
C THR A 168 -0.13 -11.29 -3.83
N VAL A 169 -0.09 -12.08 -4.89
CA VAL A 169 -1.25 -12.37 -5.74
C VAL A 169 -1.22 -13.87 -6.02
N ASN A 170 -2.36 -14.48 -6.31
CA ASN A 170 -2.48 -15.89 -6.73
C ASN A 170 -1.37 -16.29 -7.72
N GLY A 171 -0.32 -16.95 -7.21
CA GLY A 171 0.87 -17.33 -7.98
C GLY A 171 2.22 -17.07 -7.29
N GLY A 172 2.28 -16.22 -6.27
CA GLY A 172 3.46 -16.07 -5.41
C GLY A 172 3.75 -14.63 -4.95
N PRO A 173 4.67 -14.45 -3.98
CA PRO A 173 5.14 -13.14 -3.56
C PRO A 173 5.89 -12.45 -4.70
N VAL A 174 5.45 -11.25 -5.08
CA VAL A 174 6.22 -10.37 -5.95
C VAL A 174 6.93 -9.37 -5.03
N THR A 175 8.25 -9.39 -5.07
CA THR A 175 9.09 -8.49 -4.26
C THR A 175 9.93 -7.62 -5.19
N LYS A 176 9.95 -6.32 -4.92
CA LYS A 176 10.84 -5.37 -5.59
C LYS A 176 11.61 -4.64 -4.53
N THR A 177 12.92 -4.59 -4.74
CA THR A 177 13.82 -3.95 -3.81
C THR A 177 14.80 -3.12 -4.59
N LEU A 178 14.97 -1.87 -4.18
CA LEU A 178 16.02 -1.03 -4.72
C LEU A 178 16.83 -0.46 -3.57
N THR A 179 18.14 -0.43 -3.75
CA THR A 179 19.07 0.22 -2.82
C THR A 179 20.03 1.06 -3.62
N ASP A 180 20.40 2.20 -3.04
CA ASP A 180 21.38 3.10 -3.59
C ASP A 180 22.28 3.60 -2.47
N GLY A 181 23.59 3.33 -2.60
CA GLY A 181 24.58 3.59 -1.58
C GLY A 181 24.92 2.40 -0.67
N PRO A 182 25.74 2.62 0.37
CA PRO A 182 26.23 3.94 0.82
C PRO A 182 27.20 4.60 -0.18
N ARG A 183 27.10 5.92 -0.35
CA ARG A 183 28.01 6.75 -1.16
C ARG A 183 28.52 7.92 -0.32
N SER A 184 29.83 8.19 -0.36
CA SER A 184 30.46 9.26 0.41
C SER A 184 30.99 10.37 -0.50
N GLY A 185 30.84 11.63 -0.08
CA GLY A 185 31.45 12.77 -0.77
C GLY A 185 30.92 14.12 -0.30
N ALA A 186 31.46 15.20 -0.87
CA ALA A 186 31.02 16.57 -0.59
C ALA A 186 29.70 16.92 -1.29
N ASN A 187 29.36 16.24 -2.39
CA ASN A 187 28.13 16.41 -3.14
C ASN A 187 27.65 15.04 -3.61
N VAL A 188 26.82 14.40 -2.79
CA VAL A 188 26.33 13.04 -3.04
C VAL A 188 24.83 12.97 -2.80
N SER A 189 24.14 12.18 -3.62
CA SER A 189 22.74 11.85 -3.45
C SER A 189 22.56 10.34 -3.49
N ALA A 190 21.45 9.82 -2.99
CA ALA A 190 21.01 8.44 -3.13
C ALA A 190 19.50 8.42 -3.36
N TYR A 191 19.03 7.54 -4.24
CA TYR A 191 17.62 7.40 -4.59
C TYR A 191 17.25 5.92 -4.74
N ALA A 192 16.21 5.50 -4.04
CA ALA A 192 15.63 4.17 -4.17
C ALA A 192 14.11 4.30 -4.35
N TYR A 193 13.56 3.57 -5.33
CA TYR A 193 12.13 3.53 -5.60
C TYR A 193 11.71 2.11 -5.95
N ALA A 194 10.75 1.59 -5.20
CA ALA A 194 10.13 0.30 -5.41
C ALA A 194 8.63 0.51 -5.61
N ASP A 195 8.09 -0.06 -6.68
CA ASP A 195 6.69 0.05 -7.05
C ASP A 195 6.27 -1.29 -7.63
N LEU A 196 5.21 -1.86 -7.04
CA LEU A 196 4.61 -3.10 -7.46
C LEU A 196 3.09 -3.00 -7.48
N ASN A 197 2.51 -3.47 -8.58
CA ASN A 197 1.10 -3.78 -8.67
C ASN A 197 0.85 -5.18 -8.12
N GLY A 198 -0.22 -5.37 -7.37
CA GLY A 198 -0.62 -6.69 -6.91
C GLY A 198 -1.72 -6.69 -5.85
N GLY A 199 -2.11 -7.92 -5.51
CA GLY A 199 -3.12 -8.31 -4.54
C GLY A 199 -2.82 -7.95 -3.09
N SER A 200 -3.76 -8.33 -2.23
CA SER A 200 -3.49 -8.56 -0.81
C SER A 200 -2.65 -9.83 -0.62
N PRO A 201 -1.63 -9.88 0.27
CA PRO A 201 -1.16 -8.91 1.25
C PRO A 201 0.04 -8.08 0.76
N CYS A 202 0.20 -6.93 1.39
CA CYS A 202 0.94 -5.79 0.87
C CYS A 202 1.84 -5.24 1.97
N GLU A 203 3.08 -4.95 1.62
CA GLU A 203 4.03 -4.31 2.54
C GLU A 203 4.93 -3.40 1.71
N SER A 204 5.10 -2.17 2.16
CA SER A 204 6.06 -1.23 1.61
C SER A 204 6.86 -0.65 2.75
N TYR A 205 8.17 -0.53 2.53
CA TYR A 205 9.07 0.06 3.49
C TYR A 205 10.10 0.91 2.75
N ALA A 206 10.31 2.13 3.23
CA ALA A 206 11.34 3.02 2.75
C ALA A 206 12.24 3.45 3.90
N TYR A 207 13.52 3.59 3.60
CA TYR A 207 14.51 4.13 4.51
C TYR A 207 15.48 5.02 3.75
N ALA A 208 15.77 6.18 4.32
CA ALA A 208 16.81 7.07 3.83
C ALA A 208 17.64 7.57 5.00
N SER A 209 18.95 7.68 4.80
CA SER A 209 19.82 8.28 5.80
C SER A 209 20.96 9.09 5.20
N MET A 210 21.32 10.13 5.93
CA MET A 210 22.55 10.90 5.73
C MET A 210 23.37 10.81 7.01
N THR A 211 24.68 10.60 6.87
CA THR A 211 25.62 10.57 7.97
C THR A 211 26.78 11.50 7.66
N SER A 212 27.23 12.31 8.61
CA SER A 212 28.46 13.09 8.43
C SER A 212 29.40 12.90 9.61
N SER A 213 30.67 12.64 9.30
CA SER A 213 31.73 12.61 10.31
C SER A 213 32.24 13.99 10.70
N ASN A 214 31.96 15.01 9.89
CA ASN A 214 32.50 16.35 10.07
C ASN A 214 31.55 17.28 10.86
N LEU A 215 30.28 16.88 11.06
CA LEU A 215 29.24 17.68 11.72
C LEU A 215 29.05 17.33 13.20
N TYR A 216 30.12 16.94 13.90
CA TYR A 216 30.05 15.94 14.97
C TYR A 216 29.45 14.65 14.44
N PRO A 217 30.12 13.49 14.57
CA PRO A 217 29.56 12.22 14.16
C PRO A 217 28.04 12.16 14.45
N SER A 218 27.25 12.32 13.40
CA SER A 218 25.80 12.46 13.47
C SER A 218 25.17 11.87 12.23
N SER A 219 23.98 11.33 12.40
CA SER A 219 23.19 10.76 11.32
C SER A 219 21.75 11.20 11.46
N TYR A 220 21.17 11.55 10.34
CA TYR A 220 19.74 11.76 10.21
C TYR A 220 19.18 10.63 9.35
N SER A 221 18.06 10.07 9.77
CA SER A 221 17.36 9.07 8.98
C SER A 221 15.86 9.25 9.07
N LYS A 222 15.17 8.84 8.00
CA LYS A 222 13.72 8.72 7.97
C LYS A 222 13.36 7.32 7.49
N ALA A 223 12.41 6.72 8.18
CA ALA A 223 11.80 5.45 7.80
C ALA A 223 10.31 5.69 7.57
N ALA A 224 9.76 5.00 6.57
CA ALA A 224 8.33 4.95 6.34
C ALA A 224 7.90 3.50 6.15
N ASP A 225 6.88 3.06 6.88
CA ASP A 225 6.28 1.75 6.74
C ASP A 225 4.80 1.86 6.38
N ASN A 226 4.35 0.93 5.53
CA ASN A 226 2.94 0.72 5.26
C ASN A 226 2.68 -0.77 5.09
N THR A 227 1.77 -1.28 5.91
CA THR A 227 1.28 -2.67 5.88
C THR A 227 -0.15 -2.77 5.35
N LEU A 228 -0.75 -1.63 4.96
CA LEU A 228 -2.11 -1.57 4.48
C LEU A 228 -2.16 -1.66 2.95
N CYS A 229 -3.20 -2.33 2.46
CA CYS A 229 -3.56 -2.37 1.05
C CYS A 229 -4.56 -1.26 0.75
N PRO A 230 -4.63 -0.78 -0.50
CA PRO A 230 -5.79 -0.01 -0.89
C PRO A 230 -7.03 -0.90 -0.74
N PRO A 231 -8.18 -0.35 -0.31
CA PRO A 231 -9.44 -1.08 -0.34
C PRO A 231 -9.71 -1.56 -1.76
N GLN A 232 -10.19 -2.79 -1.89
CA GLN A 232 -10.52 -3.37 -3.18
C GLN A 232 -11.75 -2.65 -3.73
N ASN A 233 -11.57 -1.80 -4.74
CA ASN A 233 -12.66 -1.16 -5.47
C ASN A 233 -13.26 -2.14 -6.49
N LEU A 234 -13.70 -3.32 -6.02
CA LEU A 234 -14.45 -4.24 -6.84
C LEU A 234 -15.90 -3.74 -6.92
N ALA A 235 -16.43 -3.66 -8.13
CA ALA A 235 -17.81 -3.31 -8.38
C ALA A 235 -18.41 -4.28 -9.39
N VAL A 236 -19.73 -4.41 -9.39
CA VAL A 236 -20.47 -5.19 -10.39
C VAL A 236 -21.72 -4.43 -10.80
N SER A 237 -22.05 -4.50 -12.07
CA SER A 237 -23.30 -3.95 -12.62
C SER A 237 -24.00 -5.01 -13.46
N ILE A 238 -25.34 -5.07 -13.41
CA ILE A 238 -26.13 -5.89 -14.34
C ILE A 238 -26.28 -5.07 -15.62
N THR A 239 -25.48 -5.39 -16.64
CA THR A 239 -25.33 -4.62 -17.88
C THR A 239 -26.42 -4.88 -18.90
N SER A 240 -27.09 -6.04 -18.84
CA SER A 240 -28.14 -6.40 -19.80
C SER A 240 -29.17 -7.38 -19.23
N GLY A 241 -30.20 -7.66 -20.03
CA GLY A 241 -31.30 -8.56 -19.72
C GLY A 241 -32.59 -7.82 -19.35
N SER A 242 -33.71 -8.52 -19.40
CA SER A 242 -35.01 -7.89 -19.22
C SER A 242 -35.26 -7.43 -17.78
N THR A 243 -35.93 -6.29 -17.62
CA THR A 243 -36.56 -5.85 -16.36
C THR A 243 -38.04 -6.21 -16.30
N LEU A 244 -38.60 -6.75 -17.39
CA LEU A 244 -39.98 -7.20 -17.50
C LEU A 244 -40.04 -8.59 -18.17
N VAL A 245 -40.62 -9.56 -17.50
CA VAL A 245 -40.93 -10.88 -18.05
C VAL A 245 -42.43 -10.95 -18.32
N ASP A 246 -42.81 -10.77 -19.58
CA ASP A 246 -44.20 -10.87 -20.02
C ASP A 246 -44.56 -12.32 -20.35
N LEU A 247 -45.48 -12.88 -19.57
CA LEU A 247 -46.01 -14.24 -19.68
C LEU A 247 -47.49 -14.24 -20.11
N ARG A 248 -48.07 -13.13 -20.58
CA ARG A 248 -49.48 -13.07 -20.97
C ARG A 248 -49.83 -14.03 -22.11
N THR A 249 -48.91 -14.24 -23.05
CA THR A 249 -49.11 -15.07 -24.25
C THR A 249 -48.36 -16.40 -24.21
N VAL A 250 -47.52 -16.64 -23.21
CA VAL A 250 -46.71 -17.86 -23.08
C VAL A 250 -46.74 -18.41 -21.65
N THR A 251 -46.62 -19.73 -21.50
CA THR A 251 -46.59 -20.37 -20.17
C THR A 251 -45.24 -20.16 -19.46
N CYS A 252 -44.16 -20.18 -20.23
CA CYS A 252 -42.79 -20.00 -19.73
C CYS A 252 -41.97 -19.18 -20.72
N LYS A 253 -41.02 -18.40 -20.22
CA LYS A 253 -40.11 -17.57 -21.04
C LYS A 253 -38.67 -17.76 -20.58
N SER A 254 -37.79 -18.05 -21.54
CA SER A 254 -36.35 -18.04 -21.31
C SER A 254 -35.84 -16.60 -21.25
N VAL A 255 -35.05 -16.29 -20.23
CA VAL A 255 -34.51 -14.96 -19.95
C VAL A 255 -33.04 -15.08 -19.64
N THR A 256 -32.26 -14.14 -20.17
CA THR A 256 -30.82 -14.05 -19.94
C THR A 256 -30.49 -12.69 -19.36
N TRP A 257 -29.66 -12.69 -18.32
CA TRP A 257 -29.06 -11.49 -17.75
C TRP A 257 -27.55 -11.55 -17.89
N THR A 258 -26.95 -10.39 -18.12
CA THR A 258 -25.50 -10.24 -18.12
C THR A 258 -25.10 -9.20 -17.08
N ALA A 259 -24.04 -9.51 -16.35
CA ALA A 259 -23.36 -8.64 -15.41
C ALA A 259 -21.90 -8.48 -15.81
N ALA A 260 -21.34 -7.32 -15.50
CA ALA A 260 -19.92 -7.05 -15.68
C ALA A 260 -19.33 -6.60 -14.35
N GLY A 261 -18.31 -7.34 -13.90
CA GLY A 261 -17.41 -6.88 -12.86
C GLY A 261 -16.47 -5.79 -13.41
N SER A 262 -16.16 -4.80 -12.58
CA SER A 262 -15.16 -3.78 -12.85
C SER A 262 -14.28 -3.57 -11.63
N GLY A 263 -13.01 -3.23 -11.83
CA GLY A 263 -12.04 -3.12 -10.74
C GLY A 263 -11.64 -4.49 -10.20
N GLY A 264 -11.26 -4.55 -8.92
CA GLY A 264 -10.63 -5.73 -8.34
C GLY A 264 -9.26 -6.04 -8.97
N THR A 265 -8.69 -7.17 -8.59
CA THR A 265 -7.29 -7.53 -8.93
C THR A 265 -7.07 -8.96 -9.33
N GLY A 266 -8.07 -9.80 -9.10
CA GLY A 266 -8.14 -11.11 -9.68
C GLY A 266 -8.83 -11.10 -11.04
N VAL A 267 -8.61 -12.18 -11.79
CA VAL A 267 -9.59 -12.60 -12.79
C VAL A 267 -10.90 -12.89 -12.05
N TYR A 268 -12.05 -12.49 -12.59
CA TYR A 268 -13.34 -12.84 -12.00
C TYR A 268 -13.53 -14.36 -12.04
N ILE A 269 -13.63 -14.97 -10.87
CA ILE A 269 -13.71 -16.43 -10.75
C ILE A 269 -15.15 -16.93 -10.65
N SER A 270 -16.07 -16.09 -10.16
CA SER A 270 -17.48 -16.47 -10.08
C SER A 270 -18.43 -15.28 -10.04
N TYR A 271 -19.62 -15.49 -10.60
CA TYR A 271 -20.81 -14.64 -10.48
C TYR A 271 -21.92 -15.50 -9.86
N THR A 272 -22.30 -15.20 -8.62
CA THR A 272 -23.41 -15.87 -7.94
C THR A 272 -24.67 -15.05 -8.12
N TRP A 273 -25.65 -15.63 -8.81
CA TRP A 273 -26.95 -15.03 -9.09
C TRP A 273 -27.97 -15.42 -8.02
N THR A 274 -28.74 -14.44 -7.58
CA THR A 274 -29.71 -14.58 -6.49
C THR A 274 -31.07 -14.04 -6.90
N PHE A 275 -32.14 -14.66 -6.41
CA PHE A 275 -33.51 -14.17 -6.54
C PHE A 275 -34.03 -13.97 -5.12
N ASP A 276 -34.45 -12.74 -4.80
CA ASP A 276 -34.86 -12.31 -3.46
C ASP A 276 -33.86 -12.70 -2.36
N GLY A 277 -32.57 -12.60 -2.69
CA GLY A 277 -31.45 -12.90 -1.79
C GLY A 277 -31.05 -14.37 -1.69
N TYR A 278 -31.84 -15.30 -2.24
CA TYR A 278 -31.50 -16.73 -2.28
C TYR A 278 -30.61 -17.04 -3.48
N ALA A 279 -29.56 -17.84 -3.32
CA ALA A 279 -28.66 -18.22 -4.41
C ALA A 279 -29.31 -19.25 -5.34
N TYR A 280 -29.37 -18.93 -6.63
CA TYR A 280 -29.94 -19.80 -7.68
C TYR A 280 -28.89 -20.41 -8.59
N ALA A 281 -27.82 -19.67 -8.90
CA ALA A 281 -26.77 -20.16 -9.78
C ALA A 281 -25.42 -19.51 -9.45
N THR A 282 -24.34 -20.21 -9.79
CA THR A 282 -23.00 -19.62 -9.81
C THR A 282 -22.38 -19.92 -11.17
N THR A 283 -21.94 -18.88 -11.87
CA THR A 283 -21.38 -18.95 -13.22
C THR A 283 -19.95 -18.41 -13.21
N THR A 284 -19.08 -18.89 -14.10
CA THR A 284 -17.73 -18.32 -14.29
C THR A 284 -17.73 -17.17 -15.28
N THR A 285 -18.73 -17.12 -16.15
CA THR A 285 -19.01 -15.97 -17.02
C THR A 285 -20.07 -15.09 -16.38
N GLY A 286 -20.04 -13.79 -16.65
CA GLY A 286 -21.02 -12.84 -16.14
C GLY A 286 -22.42 -13.00 -16.75
N SER A 287 -22.79 -14.15 -17.31
CA SER A 287 -24.09 -14.38 -17.95
C SER A 287 -24.83 -15.52 -17.28
N TYR A 288 -26.14 -15.34 -17.06
CA TYR A 288 -27.03 -16.34 -16.51
C TYR A 288 -28.33 -16.41 -17.31
N THR A 289 -28.71 -17.62 -17.70
CA THR A 289 -29.96 -17.89 -18.43
C THR A 289 -30.81 -18.85 -17.61
N THR A 290 -32.10 -18.53 -17.48
CA THR A 290 -33.09 -19.39 -16.83
C THR A 290 -34.45 -19.26 -17.50
N THR A 291 -35.36 -20.14 -17.13
CA THR A 291 -36.75 -20.10 -17.58
C THR A 291 -37.63 -19.66 -16.42
N ILE A 292 -38.50 -18.67 -16.67
CA ILE A 292 -39.51 -18.20 -15.72
C ILE A 292 -40.88 -18.66 -16.23
N CYS A 293 -41.63 -19.39 -15.42
CA CYS A 293 -42.98 -19.85 -15.74
C CYS A 293 -44.04 -19.11 -14.93
N ARG A 294 -45.29 -19.19 -15.39
CA ARG A 294 -46.44 -18.65 -14.67
C ARG A 294 -46.57 -19.33 -13.31
N GLY A 295 -46.85 -18.55 -12.28
CA GLY A 295 -46.99 -18.98 -10.89
C GLY A 295 -45.68 -19.02 -10.10
N ASP A 296 -44.52 -18.93 -10.76
CA ASP A 296 -43.22 -19.02 -10.06
C ASP A 296 -42.91 -17.75 -9.25
N TRP A 297 -43.29 -16.57 -9.78
CA TRP A 297 -42.86 -15.26 -9.26
C TRP A 297 -43.92 -14.17 -9.50
N SER A 298 -45.14 -14.37 -9.00
CA SER A 298 -46.23 -13.43 -9.26
C SER A 298 -45.91 -12.03 -8.74
N GLY A 299 -45.97 -11.02 -9.64
CA GLY A 299 -45.66 -9.62 -9.33
C GLY A 299 -44.20 -9.21 -9.53
N GLY A 300 -43.24 -10.15 -9.58
CA GLY A 300 -41.82 -9.87 -9.79
C GLY A 300 -40.90 -10.38 -8.67
N PHE A 301 -39.61 -10.14 -8.83
CA PHE A 301 -38.56 -10.54 -7.89
C PHE A 301 -37.35 -9.61 -7.96
N THR A 302 -36.53 -9.61 -6.91
CA THR A 302 -35.24 -8.90 -6.87
C THR A 302 -34.14 -9.81 -7.42
N LEU A 303 -33.60 -9.46 -8.58
CA LEU A 303 -32.44 -10.13 -9.15
C LEU A 303 -31.17 -9.52 -8.55
N GLY A 304 -30.42 -10.31 -7.79
CA GLY A 304 -29.09 -9.92 -7.30
C GLY A 304 -27.98 -10.69 -7.99
N VAL A 305 -26.80 -10.08 -8.12
CA VAL A 305 -25.58 -10.76 -8.54
C VAL A 305 -24.44 -10.36 -7.62
N THR A 306 -23.64 -11.34 -7.21
CA THR A 306 -22.39 -11.15 -6.47
C THR A 306 -21.24 -11.65 -7.32
N VAL A 307 -20.32 -10.77 -7.71
CA VAL A 307 -19.07 -11.17 -8.36
C VAL A 307 -18.02 -11.45 -7.29
N LYS A 308 -17.17 -12.43 -7.55
CA LYS A 308 -15.99 -12.74 -6.76
C LYS A 308 -14.78 -12.81 -7.67
N ASP A 309 -13.70 -12.14 -7.29
CA ASP A 309 -12.43 -12.21 -8.01
C ASP A 309 -11.50 -13.28 -7.40
N SER A 310 -10.42 -13.58 -8.11
CA SER A 310 -9.45 -14.56 -7.63
C SER A 310 -8.78 -14.14 -6.33
N SER A 311 -8.75 -12.84 -6.00
CA SER A 311 -8.25 -12.30 -4.73
C SER A 311 -9.25 -12.44 -3.57
N ASN A 312 -10.35 -13.19 -3.77
CA ASN A 312 -11.41 -13.46 -2.80
C ASN A 312 -12.24 -12.21 -2.42
N ALA A 313 -12.09 -11.10 -3.13
CA ALA A 313 -12.95 -9.93 -2.94
C ALA A 313 -14.30 -10.15 -3.60
N THR A 314 -15.33 -9.55 -3.01
CA THR A 314 -16.70 -9.65 -3.50
C THR A 314 -17.32 -8.27 -3.70
N ALA A 315 -18.17 -8.15 -4.71
CA ALA A 315 -19.05 -7.01 -4.90
C ALA A 315 -20.43 -7.50 -5.32
N SER A 316 -21.47 -6.79 -4.93
CA SER A 316 -22.84 -7.16 -5.25
C SER A 316 -23.64 -5.98 -5.80
N THR A 317 -24.63 -6.30 -6.61
CA THR A 317 -25.63 -5.35 -7.09
C THR A 317 -26.96 -6.08 -7.26
N SER A 318 -28.05 -5.34 -7.28
CA SER A 318 -29.38 -5.91 -7.50
C SER A 318 -30.27 -4.97 -8.27
N ARG A 319 -31.32 -5.53 -8.88
CA ARG A 319 -32.39 -4.76 -9.53
C ARG A 319 -33.71 -5.53 -9.49
N TRP A 320 -34.81 -4.79 -9.53
CA TRP A 320 -36.15 -5.37 -9.63
C TRP A 320 -36.44 -5.89 -11.04
N VAL A 321 -37.10 -7.05 -11.12
CA VAL A 321 -37.64 -7.62 -12.36
C VAL A 321 -39.14 -7.85 -12.17
N SER A 322 -39.96 -7.21 -12.99
CA SER A 322 -41.41 -7.41 -12.97
C SER A 322 -41.81 -8.64 -13.77
N VAL A 323 -42.75 -9.42 -13.26
CA VAL A 323 -43.33 -10.56 -13.99
C VAL A 323 -44.81 -10.24 -14.23
N LEU A 324 -45.17 -10.15 -15.52
CA LEU A 324 -46.53 -9.84 -15.93
C LEU A 324 -47.23 -11.12 -16.36
N GLU A 325 -48.23 -11.51 -15.58
CA GLU A 325 -49.09 -12.65 -15.83
C GLU A 325 -50.44 -12.16 -16.36
N PRO A 326 -51.19 -13.00 -17.11
CA PRO A 326 -52.55 -12.63 -17.49
C PRO A 326 -53.40 -12.44 -16.24
N THR A 327 -53.97 -11.25 -16.07
CA THR A 327 -55.00 -11.00 -15.05
C THR A 327 -56.26 -11.76 -15.47
N CYS A 328 -56.77 -12.69 -14.64
CA CYS A 328 -58.07 -13.33 -14.89
C CYS A 328 -59.20 -12.30 -14.76
N SER A 329 -59.37 -11.44 -15.76
CA SER A 329 -60.64 -10.77 -16.06
C SER A 329 -61.39 -11.49 -17.18
N ASP A 330 -60.74 -12.45 -17.85
CA ASP A 330 -61.28 -13.20 -18.98
C ASP A 330 -61.33 -14.71 -18.65
N PRO A 331 -62.52 -15.28 -18.39
CA PRO A 331 -62.68 -16.67 -17.95
C PRO A 331 -62.25 -17.71 -19.00
N CYS A 332 -62.07 -17.34 -20.28
CA CYS A 332 -61.66 -18.29 -21.33
C CYS A 332 -60.15 -18.65 -21.26
N LEU A 333 -59.31 -17.92 -20.52
CA LEU A 333 -57.86 -18.18 -20.44
C LEU A 333 -57.39 -18.95 -19.19
N CYS A 334 -58.26 -19.17 -18.20
CA CYS A 334 -57.86 -19.71 -16.89
C CYS A 334 -58.14 -21.23 -16.73
N GLY A 335 -58.45 -21.96 -17.82
CA GLY A 335 -58.88 -23.36 -17.79
C GLY A 335 -57.80 -24.44 -17.59
N LEU A 336 -56.59 -24.11 -17.13
CA LEU A 336 -55.53 -25.11 -16.90
C LEU A 336 -54.81 -24.91 -15.56
N VAL A 337 -55.56 -24.94 -14.46
CA VAL A 337 -55.01 -25.24 -13.13
C VAL A 337 -55.75 -26.44 -12.54
N SER A 338 -55.22 -27.62 -12.86
CA SER A 338 -55.35 -28.93 -12.20
C SER A 338 -56.44 -29.10 -11.13
N THR A 339 -57.48 -29.89 -11.43
CA THR A 339 -57.83 -31.10 -10.66
C THR A 339 -58.60 -32.10 -11.55
N ASN A 340 -58.48 -33.39 -11.23
CA ASN A 340 -59.06 -34.53 -11.92
C ASN A 340 -60.56 -34.39 -12.26
N LYS A 341 -60.92 -34.96 -13.43
CA LYS A 341 -62.28 -35.21 -14.00
C LYS A 341 -63.01 -34.00 -14.63
N TYR A 342 -63.07 -34.05 -15.97
CA TYR A 342 -64.15 -33.53 -16.85
C TYR A 342 -64.78 -32.19 -16.48
N VAL A 343 -64.36 -31.10 -17.16
CA VAL A 343 -65.26 -30.13 -17.81
C VAL A 343 -64.46 -29.44 -18.94
N GLN A 344 -64.95 -29.49 -20.18
CA GLN A 344 -64.47 -28.58 -21.23
C GLN A 344 -65.23 -27.25 -21.12
N PRO A 345 -64.56 -26.08 -21.13
CA PRO A 345 -65.26 -24.83 -21.33
C PRO A 345 -65.63 -24.71 -22.81
N ILE A 346 -66.93 -24.63 -23.09
CA ILE A 346 -67.45 -24.15 -24.37
C ILE A 346 -67.37 -22.62 -24.30
N CYS A 347 -66.41 -22.01 -24.99
CA CYS A 347 -66.47 -20.59 -25.33
C CYS A 347 -67.22 -20.46 -26.68
N PRO A 348 -68.13 -19.47 -26.86
CA PRO A 348 -68.90 -19.27 -28.09
C PRO A 348 -68.04 -18.85 -29.29
#